data_AF-A0A0E0LPC0-F1
#
_entry.id   AF-A0A0E0LPC0-F1
#
_cell.length_a   1.000
_cell.length_b   1.000
_cell.length_c   1.000
_cell.angle_alpha   90.00
_cell.angle_beta   90.00
_cell.angle_gamma   90.00
#
_symmetry.space_group_name_H-M   'P 1'
#
loop_
_entity.id
_entity.type
_entity.pdbx_description
1 polymer ?
#
loop_
_entity_poly.entity_id
_entity_poly.type
_entity_poly.pdbx_seq_one_letter_code
_entity_poly.pdbx_strand_id
1 'polypeptide(L)'
;MGEEAEVEVEAEAEEEVPVAARTTTFAELGVCPELVEACDAMGWKAPTRIQAEAIPFALQANRLWWFFRELAIQIAKQFEALGSAISLQCSVLVGGIPRTSQTISLAKRPHVVVGTPGRLLDHLTNTKGFSFNKLKYLVLDEADDLLKVEFQKAVDDILNVIPKERRTFLFSATMTEKVKKLRRACLKNPVKVEVSSKYSLVDTLRQELYVVPAKYKDCYLIHVLNKMPGSMIMVFVRTCESTRLLALMLRNLRFKAISISGQMSQDKRLGALNRFRTRDCNILVCTDVASRGLDIQGVDVVINYDFPLNSKDYVHRVGRTARAGQSGYAISLVNQFEGEFFKLTEHLLGGEKIPALKVDADEIMILHERIYDSKRIALKTMNESGYHKRMRRRMEDDEEEVEEAHVSSRSRCC
;
A
#
# COMPACT_ATOMS: atom_id res chain seq x y z
N MET A 1 13.99 20.89 57.00
CA MET A 1 13.11 21.77 56.22
C MET A 1 14.01 22.68 55.40
N GLY A 2 14.39 22.22 54.21
CA GLY A 2 15.10 23.03 53.22
C GLY A 2 14.19 23.14 52.02
N GLU A 3 13.79 24.36 51.69
CA GLU A 3 13.07 24.70 50.46
C GLU A 3 14.04 24.53 49.28
N GLU A 4 13.70 23.64 48.35
CA GLU A 4 14.33 23.59 47.04
C GLU A 4 13.69 24.66 46.15
N ALA A 5 14.48 25.63 45.72
CA ALA A 5 14.07 26.66 44.77
C ALA A 5 14.04 26.06 43.35
N GLU A 6 12.86 26.01 42.74
CA GLU A 6 12.69 25.76 41.31
C GLU A 6 13.15 26.99 40.53
N VAL A 7 14.14 26.81 39.65
CA VAL A 7 14.58 27.84 38.68
C VAL A 7 13.89 27.55 37.36
N GLU A 8 12.91 28.37 37.00
CA GLU A 8 12.35 28.42 35.65
C GLU A 8 13.37 29.08 34.71
N VAL A 9 13.77 28.34 33.66
CA VAL A 9 14.59 28.88 32.57
C VAL A 9 13.65 29.17 31.41
N GLU A 10 13.39 30.45 31.16
CA GLU A 10 12.68 30.93 29.97
C GLU A 10 13.53 30.61 28.73
N ALA A 11 12.98 29.81 27.82
CA ALA A 11 13.60 29.51 26.54
C ALA A 11 13.36 30.70 25.58
N GLU A 12 14.41 31.45 25.27
CA GLU A 12 14.40 32.46 24.23
C GLU A 12 14.14 31.80 22.86
N ALA A 13 13.21 32.38 22.10
CA ALA A 13 12.82 31.91 20.77
C ALA A 13 13.98 32.12 19.78
N GLU A 14 14.58 31.05 19.29
CA GLU A 14 15.53 31.10 18.17
C GLU A 14 14.79 31.53 16.89
N GLU A 15 15.24 32.65 16.30
CA GLU A 15 14.76 33.14 15.00
C GLU A 15 15.02 32.08 13.89
N GLU A 16 13.96 31.61 13.24
CA GLU A 16 14.04 30.74 12.07
C GLU A 16 14.66 31.52 10.88
N VAL A 17 15.92 31.22 10.58
CA VAL A 17 16.58 31.65 9.32
C VAL A 17 15.98 30.83 8.16
N PRO A 18 15.54 31.45 7.05
CA PRO A 18 14.90 30.73 5.95
C PRO A 18 15.92 29.83 5.22
N VAL A 19 15.67 28.53 5.22
CA VAL A 19 16.51 27.53 4.54
C VAL A 19 16.29 27.61 3.03
N ALA A 20 17.14 28.37 2.33
CA ALA A 20 17.30 28.25 0.89
C ALA A 20 17.75 26.82 0.55
N ALA A 21 16.95 26.11 -0.26
CA ALA A 21 17.18 24.72 -0.64
C ALA A 21 18.53 24.57 -1.39
N ARG A 22 19.56 24.05 -0.71
CA ARG A 22 20.72 23.47 -1.38
C ARG A 22 20.24 22.24 -2.15
N THR A 23 20.27 22.30 -3.47
CA THR A 23 20.05 21.14 -4.35
C THR A 23 21.29 20.25 -4.31
N THR A 24 21.39 19.41 -3.28
CA THR A 24 22.45 18.39 -3.16
C THR A 24 22.30 17.36 -4.26
N THR A 25 23.41 16.93 -4.87
CA THR A 25 23.40 15.86 -5.90
C THR A 25 23.66 14.48 -5.29
N PHE A 26 23.32 13.39 -5.98
CA PHE A 26 23.64 12.03 -5.51
C PHE A 26 25.15 11.80 -5.32
N ALA A 27 25.98 12.40 -6.16
CA ALA A 27 27.43 12.34 -6.05
C ALA A 27 27.94 13.02 -4.76
N GLU A 28 27.37 14.18 -4.40
CA GLU A 28 27.69 14.89 -3.16
C GLU A 28 27.29 14.13 -1.90
N LEU A 29 26.29 13.24 -2.00
CA LEU A 29 25.92 12.34 -0.90
C LEU A 29 26.88 11.17 -0.70
N GLY A 30 27.89 11.01 -1.59
CA GLY A 30 28.88 9.93 -1.53
C GLY A 30 28.47 8.65 -2.26
N VAL A 31 27.46 8.71 -3.13
CA VAL A 31 27.05 7.57 -3.97
C VAL A 31 28.14 7.30 -5.02
N CYS A 32 28.47 6.02 -5.24
CA CYS A 32 29.52 5.66 -6.19
C CYS A 32 29.13 6.00 -7.65
N PRO A 33 30.10 6.28 -8.54
CA PRO A 33 29.82 6.76 -9.89
C PRO A 33 28.88 5.86 -10.71
N GLU A 34 29.02 4.54 -10.56
CA GLU A 34 28.19 3.56 -11.28
C GLU A 34 26.71 3.65 -10.88
N LEU A 35 26.43 3.95 -9.61
CA LEU A 35 25.07 4.13 -9.12
C LEU A 35 24.53 5.52 -9.45
N VAL A 36 25.38 6.54 -9.54
CA VAL A 36 24.98 7.88 -10.01
C VAL A 36 24.53 7.80 -11.47
N GLU A 37 25.30 7.13 -12.32
CA GLU A 37 24.93 6.92 -13.73
C GLU A 37 23.62 6.14 -13.87
N ALA A 38 23.42 5.11 -13.03
CA ALA A 38 22.16 4.37 -12.99
C ALA A 38 20.97 5.25 -12.55
N CYS A 39 21.16 6.13 -11.56
CA CYS A 39 20.16 7.13 -11.16
C CYS A 39 19.80 8.06 -12.33
N ASP A 40 20.80 8.57 -13.06
CA ASP A 40 20.58 9.45 -14.21
C ASP A 40 19.84 8.75 -15.35
N ALA A 41 20.21 7.49 -15.66
CA ALA A 41 19.53 6.67 -16.66
C ALA A 41 18.05 6.40 -16.32
N MET A 42 17.72 6.35 -15.03
CA MET A 42 16.34 6.23 -14.53
C MET A 42 15.61 7.58 -14.42
N GLY A 43 16.29 8.70 -14.74
CA GLY A 43 15.73 10.05 -14.67
C GLY A 43 15.69 10.66 -13.27
N TRP A 44 16.44 10.12 -12.31
CA TRP A 44 16.52 10.63 -10.94
C TRP A 44 17.56 11.74 -10.84
N LYS A 45 17.18 12.94 -11.28
CA LYS A 45 18.09 14.10 -11.37
C LYS A 45 18.52 14.67 -10.01
N ALA A 46 17.70 14.50 -8.98
CA ALA A 46 17.97 15.03 -7.64
C ALA A 46 17.42 14.07 -6.57
N PRO A 47 18.12 13.95 -5.41
CA PRO A 47 17.62 13.22 -4.28
C PRO A 47 16.39 13.89 -3.67
N THR A 48 15.41 13.07 -3.28
CA THR A 48 14.30 13.50 -2.43
C THR A 48 14.81 13.87 -1.03
N ARG A 49 14.00 14.61 -0.24
CA ARG A 49 14.36 15.01 1.14
C ARG A 49 14.81 13.81 1.99
N ILE A 50 14.03 12.72 1.96
CA ILE A 50 14.36 11.51 2.71
C ILE A 50 15.65 10.85 2.22
N GLN A 51 15.94 10.90 0.92
CA GLN A 51 17.20 10.38 0.36
C GLN A 51 18.39 11.23 0.79
N ALA A 52 18.28 12.56 0.72
CA ALA A 52 19.35 13.47 1.14
C ALA A 52 19.74 13.28 2.62
N GLU A 53 18.75 13.04 3.49
CA GLU A 53 19.00 12.81 4.91
C GLU A 53 19.44 11.37 5.22
N ALA A 54 18.84 10.35 4.58
CA ALA A 54 19.09 8.95 4.93
C ALA A 54 20.32 8.33 4.25
N ILE A 55 20.64 8.73 3.00
CA ILE A 55 21.73 8.14 2.22
C ILE A 55 23.09 8.27 2.93
N PRO A 56 23.49 9.41 3.51
CA PRO A 56 24.76 9.53 4.21
C PRO A 56 24.92 8.49 5.35
N PHE A 57 23.86 8.28 6.14
CA PHE A 57 23.86 7.25 7.19
C PHE A 57 23.86 5.82 6.62
N ALA A 58 23.22 5.63 5.46
CA ALA A 58 23.21 4.36 4.75
C ALA A 58 24.56 4.04 4.08
N LEU A 59 25.35 5.03 3.67
CA LEU A 59 26.64 4.85 2.99
C LEU A 59 27.83 4.70 3.93
N GLN A 60 27.70 5.16 5.17
CA GLN A 60 28.56 4.68 6.28
C GLN A 60 28.42 3.16 6.49
N ALA A 61 27.52 2.51 5.73
CA ALA A 61 27.25 1.11 5.75
C ALA A 61 27.47 0.33 4.44
N ASN A 62 28.42 -0.61 4.46
CA ASN A 62 28.71 -1.49 3.34
C ASN A 62 27.57 -2.46 2.96
N ARG A 63 26.74 -2.09 1.97
CA ARG A 63 25.74 -2.86 1.16
C ARG A 63 24.31 -2.92 1.74
N LEU A 64 23.24 -3.24 0.98
CA LEU A 64 21.83 -3.04 1.42
C LEU A 64 20.86 -4.07 0.78
N TRP A 65 19.79 -4.51 1.48
CA TRP A 65 18.72 -5.41 0.98
C TRP A 65 17.34 -5.12 1.60
N TRP A 66 16.19 -5.38 0.92
CA TRP A 66 14.87 -4.71 1.13
C TRP A 66 13.60 -5.63 1.12
N PHE A 67 12.43 -5.25 1.72
CA PHE A 67 11.21 -6.12 1.90
C PHE A 67 9.80 -5.47 1.68
N PHE A 68 8.86 -6.17 0.97
CA PHE A 68 7.38 -6.39 1.23
C PHE A 68 6.56 -6.73 -0.04
N ARG A 69 5.39 -7.40 -0.01
CA ARG A 69 4.61 -8.07 -1.11
C ARG A 69 4.40 -7.43 -2.49
N GLU A 70 3.61 -6.36 -2.55
CA GLU A 70 3.16 -5.75 -3.81
C GLU A 70 4.18 -4.72 -4.29
N LEU A 71 4.78 -4.04 -3.30
CA LEU A 71 6.00 -3.30 -3.46
C LEU A 71 7.07 -4.28 -4.01
N ALA A 72 7.18 -5.54 -3.53
CA ALA A 72 8.34 -6.43 -3.71
C ALA A 72 8.84 -6.49 -5.13
N ILE A 73 7.90 -6.69 -6.05
CA ILE A 73 8.14 -6.79 -7.47
C ILE A 73 8.61 -5.44 -8.02
N GLN A 74 8.01 -4.34 -7.59
CA GLN A 74 8.41 -2.98 -7.95
C GLN A 74 9.83 -2.64 -7.47
N ILE A 75 10.19 -2.99 -6.23
CA ILE A 75 11.55 -2.69 -5.70
C ILE A 75 12.55 -3.66 -6.28
N ALA A 76 12.17 -4.91 -6.50
CA ALA A 76 13.02 -5.82 -7.27
C ALA A 76 13.33 -5.23 -8.64
N LYS A 77 12.34 -4.64 -9.34
CA LYS A 77 12.58 -3.90 -10.58
C LYS A 77 13.50 -2.70 -10.39
N GLN A 78 13.36 -1.94 -9.29
CA GLN A 78 14.28 -0.83 -8.98
C GLN A 78 15.71 -1.33 -8.70
N PHE A 79 15.88 -2.43 -7.96
CA PHE A 79 17.18 -3.06 -7.75
C PHE A 79 17.79 -3.61 -9.02
N GLU A 80 16.99 -4.24 -9.89
CA GLU A 80 17.44 -4.73 -11.18
C GLU A 80 17.86 -3.58 -12.09
N ALA A 81 17.12 -2.46 -12.10
CA ALA A 81 17.48 -1.27 -12.86
C ALA A 81 18.77 -0.60 -12.33
N LEU A 82 18.82 -0.29 -11.03
CA LEU A 82 19.99 0.31 -10.35
C LEU A 82 21.22 -0.59 -10.41
N GLY A 83 21.01 -1.89 -10.26
CA GLY A 83 22.05 -2.89 -10.14
C GLY A 83 22.48 -3.51 -11.47
N SER A 84 21.90 -3.08 -12.58
CA SER A 84 22.15 -3.64 -13.92
C SER A 84 23.64 -3.57 -14.29
N ALA A 85 24.30 -2.43 -14.03
CA ALA A 85 25.72 -2.23 -14.29
C ALA A 85 26.64 -3.11 -13.44
N ILE A 86 26.19 -3.54 -12.26
CA ILE A 86 26.99 -4.34 -11.31
C ILE A 86 26.57 -5.81 -11.24
N SER A 87 25.73 -6.27 -12.18
CA SER A 87 25.18 -7.65 -12.21
C SER A 87 24.50 -8.05 -10.90
N LEU A 88 23.76 -7.12 -10.29
CA LEU A 88 22.98 -7.40 -9.10
C LEU A 88 21.94 -8.47 -9.40
N GLN A 89 21.76 -9.40 -8.47
CA GLN A 89 20.76 -10.46 -8.60
C GLN A 89 19.72 -10.29 -7.50
N CYS A 90 18.46 -10.20 -7.89
CA CYS A 90 17.34 -10.02 -6.99
C CYS A 90 16.36 -11.19 -7.14
N SER A 91 15.92 -11.75 -6.02
CA SER A 91 14.85 -12.76 -5.99
C SER A 91 13.65 -12.24 -5.24
N VAL A 92 12.46 -12.46 -5.81
CA VAL A 92 11.19 -12.06 -5.22
C VAL A 92 10.48 -13.27 -4.61
N LEU A 93 10.19 -13.18 -3.30
CA LEU A 93 9.50 -14.21 -2.53
C LEU A 93 8.12 -13.75 -2.08
N VAL A 94 7.10 -14.01 -2.89
CA VAL A 94 5.71 -13.61 -2.62
C VAL A 94 4.72 -14.75 -2.83
N GLY A 95 3.59 -14.68 -2.12
CA GLY A 95 2.48 -15.60 -2.36
C GLY A 95 1.82 -15.36 -3.72
N GLY A 96 1.33 -16.43 -4.35
CA GLY A 96 0.68 -16.36 -5.68
C GLY A 96 1.61 -16.71 -6.85
N ILE A 97 2.92 -16.85 -6.61
CA ILE A 97 3.89 -17.36 -7.57
C ILE A 97 4.23 -18.82 -7.20
N PRO A 98 4.37 -19.75 -8.16
CA PRO A 98 4.74 -21.13 -7.87
C PRO A 98 6.02 -21.24 -7.03
N ARG A 99 5.96 -22.04 -5.96
CA ARG A 99 7.07 -22.23 -5.02
C ARG A 99 8.32 -22.74 -5.72
N THR A 100 8.18 -23.65 -6.68
CA THR A 100 9.30 -24.21 -7.45
C THR A 100 10.10 -23.14 -8.19
N SER A 101 9.43 -22.14 -8.78
CA SER A 101 10.09 -21.03 -9.46
C SER A 101 10.91 -20.19 -8.48
N GLN A 102 10.35 -19.92 -7.30
CA GLN A 102 11.04 -19.20 -6.22
C GLN A 102 12.25 -20.00 -5.68
N THR A 103 12.12 -21.32 -5.52
CA THR A 103 13.22 -22.21 -5.12
C THR A 103 14.36 -22.20 -6.13
N ILE A 104 14.06 -22.24 -7.44
CA ILE A 104 15.08 -22.14 -8.51
C ILE A 104 15.78 -20.78 -8.45
N SER A 105 15.02 -19.69 -8.24
CA SER A 105 15.58 -18.35 -8.09
C SER A 105 16.53 -18.26 -6.89
N LEU A 106 16.16 -18.84 -5.74
CA LEU A 106 17.01 -18.89 -4.55
C LEU A 106 18.26 -19.74 -4.73
N ALA A 107 18.19 -20.82 -5.51
CA ALA A 107 19.35 -21.68 -5.79
C ALA A 107 20.47 -20.93 -6.53
N LYS A 108 20.14 -19.86 -7.26
CA LYS A 108 21.12 -18.96 -7.90
C LYS A 108 21.90 -18.10 -6.92
N ARG A 109 21.58 -18.17 -5.62
CA ARG A 109 22.21 -17.38 -4.53
C ARG A 109 22.11 -15.88 -4.81
N PRO A 110 20.88 -15.36 -4.92
CA PRO A 110 20.65 -13.96 -5.21
C PRO A 110 21.32 -13.10 -4.15
N HIS A 111 21.72 -11.91 -4.58
CA HIS A 111 22.26 -10.93 -3.68
C HIS A 111 21.09 -10.31 -2.86
N VAL A 112 20.02 -9.83 -3.51
CA VAL A 112 18.78 -9.34 -2.85
C VAL A 112 17.77 -10.46 -2.71
N VAL A 113 17.10 -10.51 -1.56
CA VAL A 113 15.81 -11.19 -1.43
C VAL A 113 14.78 -10.17 -1.00
N VAL A 114 13.75 -9.97 -1.83
CA VAL A 114 12.60 -9.12 -1.51
C VAL A 114 11.36 -10.00 -1.34
N GLY A 115 10.61 -9.87 -0.24
CA GLY A 115 9.46 -10.75 -0.08
C GLY A 115 8.46 -10.38 1.01
N THR A 116 7.41 -11.19 1.09
CA THR A 116 6.42 -11.14 2.18
C THR A 116 6.83 -11.96 3.38
N PRO A 117 6.53 -11.51 4.62
CA PRO A 117 6.85 -12.27 5.83
C PRO A 117 6.41 -13.74 5.74
N GLY A 118 5.15 -14.00 5.37
CA GLY A 118 4.64 -15.37 5.28
C GLY A 118 5.40 -16.26 4.27
N ARG A 119 5.70 -15.74 3.06
CA ARG A 119 6.44 -16.51 2.03
C ARG A 119 7.91 -16.68 2.38
N LEU A 120 8.51 -15.69 3.04
CA LEU A 120 9.89 -15.76 3.51
C LEU A 120 10.05 -16.83 4.58
N LEU A 121 9.14 -16.85 5.54
CA LEU A 121 9.13 -17.86 6.59
C LEU A 121 8.93 -19.26 5.99
N ASP A 122 7.99 -19.43 5.05
CA ASP A 122 7.82 -20.69 4.31
C ASP A 122 9.12 -21.15 3.63
N HIS A 123 9.84 -20.24 2.96
CA HIS A 123 11.12 -20.60 2.35
C HIS A 123 12.22 -20.90 3.38
N LEU A 124 12.30 -20.16 4.48
CA LEU A 124 13.26 -20.41 5.57
C LEU A 124 13.05 -21.77 6.22
N THR A 125 11.81 -22.18 6.46
CA THR A 125 11.49 -23.44 7.12
C THR A 125 11.58 -24.63 6.16
N ASN A 126 11.07 -24.47 4.92
CA ASN A 126 10.82 -25.61 4.04
C ASN A 126 11.79 -25.72 2.84
N THR A 127 12.69 -24.75 2.62
CA THR A 127 13.62 -24.79 1.47
C THR A 127 15.02 -25.18 1.92
N LYS A 128 15.45 -26.40 1.52
CA LYS A 128 16.79 -26.89 1.84
C LYS A 128 17.87 -25.94 1.30
N GLY A 129 18.83 -25.59 2.16
CA GLY A 129 19.97 -24.75 1.80
C GLY A 129 19.69 -23.24 1.78
N PHE A 130 18.45 -22.79 2.00
CA PHE A 130 18.13 -21.38 2.17
C PHE A 130 18.27 -20.96 3.63
N SER A 131 19.04 -19.91 3.88
CA SER A 131 19.29 -19.39 5.23
C SER A 131 19.70 -17.93 5.18
N PHE A 132 19.33 -17.17 6.21
CA PHE A 132 19.75 -15.79 6.42
C PHE A 132 21.02 -15.63 7.27
N ASN A 133 21.79 -16.68 7.51
CA ASN A 133 23.00 -16.60 8.35
C ASN A 133 24.04 -15.57 7.87
N LYS A 134 24.04 -15.22 6.57
CA LYS A 134 24.93 -14.21 5.98
C LYS A 134 24.26 -12.84 5.79
N LEU A 135 23.07 -12.64 6.36
CA LEU A 135 22.31 -11.40 6.24
C LEU A 135 23.03 -10.27 6.99
N LYS A 136 23.45 -9.25 6.25
CA LYS A 136 24.08 -8.04 6.81
C LYS A 136 23.09 -6.86 6.96
N TYR A 137 22.00 -6.89 6.18
CA TYR A 137 21.04 -5.79 6.07
C TYR A 137 19.62 -6.30 6.10
N LEU A 138 18.79 -5.68 6.94
CA LEU A 138 17.36 -5.88 7.03
C LEU A 138 16.69 -4.53 6.76
N VAL A 139 15.69 -4.48 5.89
CA VAL A 139 14.82 -3.31 5.79
C VAL A 139 13.40 -3.75 6.09
N LEU A 140 12.70 -3.02 6.93
CA LEU A 140 11.29 -3.21 7.21
C LEU A 140 10.57 -2.00 6.64
N ASP A 141 9.97 -2.13 5.45
CA ASP A 141 9.16 -1.08 4.86
C ASP A 141 7.68 -1.22 5.23
N GLU A 142 6.96 -0.09 5.29
CA GLU A 142 5.59 0.01 5.79
C GLU A 142 5.40 -0.78 7.11
N ALA A 143 6.31 -0.56 8.08
CA ALA A 143 6.42 -1.41 9.26
C ALA A 143 5.18 -1.45 10.16
N ASP A 144 4.34 -0.42 10.11
CA ASP A 144 3.03 -0.40 10.74
C ASP A 144 2.03 -1.40 10.14
N ASP A 145 2.08 -1.60 8.83
CA ASP A 145 1.29 -2.59 8.12
C ASP A 145 1.83 -4.01 8.29
N LEU A 146 3.16 -4.18 8.44
CA LEU A 146 3.79 -5.46 8.80
C LEU A 146 3.33 -6.00 10.16
N LEU A 147 2.82 -5.13 11.04
CA LEU A 147 2.40 -5.47 12.42
C LEU A 147 0.89 -5.72 12.55
N LYS A 148 0.19 -5.89 11.43
CA LYS A 148 -1.16 -6.46 11.43
C LYS A 148 -1.11 -7.90 11.92
N VAL A 149 -2.19 -8.34 12.56
CA VAL A 149 -2.29 -9.64 13.26
C VAL A 149 -1.91 -10.80 12.34
N GLU A 150 -2.23 -10.69 11.05
CA GLU A 150 -1.94 -11.69 10.01
C GLU A 150 -0.44 -11.89 9.70
N PHE A 151 0.42 -10.91 9.95
CA PHE A 151 1.85 -10.98 9.62
C PHE A 151 2.77 -10.99 10.83
N GLN A 152 2.28 -10.55 12.00
CA GLN A 152 3.09 -10.36 13.19
C GLN A 152 3.88 -11.62 13.59
N LYS A 153 3.21 -12.77 13.67
CA LYS A 153 3.87 -14.04 14.00
C LYS A 153 5.00 -14.37 13.03
N ALA A 154 4.76 -14.19 11.72
CA ALA A 154 5.76 -14.50 10.71
C ALA A 154 6.97 -13.57 10.80
N VAL A 155 6.76 -12.28 11.12
CA VAL A 155 7.83 -11.32 11.34
C VAL A 155 8.66 -11.71 12.57
N ASP A 156 8.00 -12.03 13.70
CA ASP A 156 8.68 -12.43 14.93
C ASP A 156 9.53 -13.69 14.72
N ASP A 157 9.00 -14.70 14.03
CA ASP A 157 9.72 -15.95 13.72
C ASP A 157 10.94 -15.71 12.82
N ILE A 158 10.84 -14.82 11.82
CA ILE A 158 11.98 -14.43 10.99
C ILE A 158 13.04 -13.72 11.83
N LEU A 159 12.64 -12.77 12.67
CA LEU A 159 13.55 -11.99 13.51
C LEU A 159 14.34 -12.85 14.50
N ASN A 160 13.78 -13.98 14.93
CA ASN A 160 14.44 -14.94 15.82
C ASN A 160 15.55 -15.75 15.13
N VAL A 161 15.46 -15.95 13.81
CA VAL A 161 16.39 -16.81 13.04
C VAL A 161 17.50 -15.99 12.35
N ILE A 162 17.27 -14.70 12.10
CA ILE A 162 18.27 -13.85 11.44
C ILE A 162 19.43 -13.43 12.38
N PRO A 163 20.63 -13.13 11.84
CA PRO A 163 21.76 -12.63 12.63
C PRO A 163 21.42 -11.37 13.43
N LYS A 164 21.91 -11.31 14.68
CA LYS A 164 21.78 -10.10 15.54
C LYS A 164 22.68 -8.96 15.06
N GLU A 165 23.89 -9.30 14.63
CA GLU A 165 24.83 -8.35 14.05
C GLU A 165 24.47 -8.09 12.58
N ARG A 166 23.67 -7.05 12.39
CA ARG A 166 23.19 -6.58 11.09
C ARG A 166 22.80 -5.12 11.22
N ARG A 167 22.66 -4.45 10.09
CA ARG A 167 22.06 -3.12 10.02
C ARG A 167 20.60 -3.25 9.65
N THR A 168 19.76 -2.51 10.35
CA THR A 168 18.32 -2.54 10.15
C THR A 168 17.86 -1.14 9.75
N PHE A 169 17.07 -1.04 8.69
CA PHE A 169 16.31 0.14 8.31
C PHE A 169 14.84 -0.13 8.58
N LEU A 170 14.13 0.81 9.17
CA LEU A 170 12.71 0.69 9.45
C LEU A 170 12.02 1.94 8.92
N PHE A 171 11.16 1.75 7.93
CA PHE A 171 10.34 2.79 7.33
C PHE A 171 8.89 2.55 7.75
N SER A 172 8.24 3.59 8.25
CA SER A 172 6.86 3.52 8.74
C SER A 172 6.22 4.88 8.62
N ALA A 173 4.98 4.93 8.14
CA ALA A 173 4.20 6.17 8.11
C ALA A 173 3.66 6.54 9.50
N THR A 174 3.48 5.56 10.39
CA THR A 174 3.02 5.77 11.77
C THR A 174 3.99 5.26 12.83
N MET A 175 3.96 5.91 14.00
CA MET A 175 4.65 5.47 15.20
C MET A 175 3.67 4.90 16.25
N THR A 176 3.03 3.76 15.93
CA THR A 176 2.15 3.07 16.90
C THR A 176 2.97 2.38 18.00
N GLU A 177 2.33 2.02 19.13
CA GLU A 177 2.99 1.25 20.19
C GLU A 177 3.58 -0.08 19.69
N LYS A 178 2.92 -0.72 18.72
CA LYS A 178 3.45 -1.92 18.07
C LYS A 178 4.74 -1.62 17.31
N VAL A 179 4.77 -0.53 16.52
CA VAL A 179 5.99 -0.10 15.80
C VAL A 179 7.10 0.26 16.79
N LYS A 180 6.77 0.91 17.92
CA LYS A 180 7.75 1.19 18.99
C LYS A 180 8.36 -0.10 19.57
N LYS A 181 7.54 -1.14 19.77
CA LYS A 181 8.03 -2.47 20.20
C LYS A 181 8.94 -3.11 19.15
N LEU A 182 8.50 -3.12 17.88
CA LEU A 182 9.31 -3.63 16.76
C LEU A 182 10.64 -2.88 16.65
N ARG A 183 10.64 -1.55 16.80
CA ARG A 183 11.83 -0.71 16.83
C ARG A 183 12.81 -1.17 17.91
N ARG A 184 12.32 -1.40 19.14
CA ARG A 184 13.16 -1.88 20.26
C ARG A 184 13.72 -3.28 20.02
N ALA A 185 13.00 -4.14 19.31
CA ALA A 185 13.44 -5.50 19.01
C ALA A 185 14.44 -5.58 17.84
N CYS A 186 14.28 -4.73 16.82
CA CYS A 186 15.02 -4.86 15.56
C CYS A 186 16.21 -3.89 15.40
N LEU A 187 16.18 -2.75 16.08
CA LEU A 187 17.15 -1.66 15.90
C LEU A 187 18.07 -1.52 17.12
N LYS A 188 19.33 -1.17 16.86
CA LYS A 188 20.35 -0.87 17.87
C LYS A 188 20.83 0.57 17.66
N ASN A 189 20.57 1.45 18.63
CA ASN A 189 20.88 2.88 18.58
C ASN A 189 20.46 3.58 17.25
N PRO A 190 19.16 3.57 16.88
CA PRO A 190 18.71 4.08 15.59
C PRO A 190 18.76 5.60 15.51
N VAL A 191 19.23 6.12 14.38
CA VAL A 191 18.99 7.51 13.97
C VAL A 191 17.54 7.61 13.46
N LYS A 192 16.78 8.58 13.98
CA LYS A 192 15.42 8.86 13.52
C LYS A 192 15.48 9.99 12.50
N VAL A 193 14.97 9.73 11.31
CA VAL A 193 14.78 10.72 10.24
C VAL A 193 13.28 10.87 10.03
N GLU A 194 12.75 12.10 10.10
CA GLU A 194 11.32 12.38 10.00
C GLU A 194 11.09 13.54 9.03
N VAL A 195 10.38 13.26 7.94
CA VAL A 195 10.03 14.26 6.93
C VAL A 195 8.59 14.68 7.20
N SER A 196 8.41 15.81 7.90
CA SER A 196 7.15 16.39 8.37
C SER A 196 6.44 15.63 9.50
N SER A 197 6.22 16.32 10.63
CA SER A 197 5.57 15.83 11.84
C SER A 197 4.03 15.98 11.83
N LYS A 198 3.46 16.54 10.76
CA LYS A 198 2.01 16.66 10.59
C LYS A 198 1.59 15.82 9.39
N TYR A 199 0.44 15.14 9.48
CA TYR A 199 -0.28 14.60 8.32
C TYR A 199 -0.78 15.78 7.46
N SER A 200 0.13 16.59 6.94
CA SER A 200 -0.16 17.66 6.01
C SER A 200 -0.32 17.02 4.64
N LEU A 201 -1.53 17.12 4.10
CA LEU A 201 -1.75 16.84 2.69
C LEU A 201 -0.89 17.80 1.86
N VAL A 202 -0.53 17.40 0.64
CA VAL A 202 0.19 18.28 -0.27
C VAL A 202 -0.71 19.47 -0.60
N ASP A 203 -0.20 20.70 -0.53
CA ASP A 203 -0.99 21.92 -0.79
C ASP A 203 -1.66 21.93 -2.18
N THR A 204 -1.13 21.15 -3.12
CA THR A 204 -1.66 20.99 -4.48
C THR A 204 -2.85 20.02 -4.58
N LEU A 205 -3.22 19.35 -3.49
CA LEU A 205 -4.34 18.41 -3.43
C LEU A 205 -5.66 19.16 -3.20
N ARG A 206 -6.55 19.13 -4.20
CA ARG A 206 -7.91 19.62 -4.06
C ARG A 206 -8.83 18.51 -3.57
N GLN A 207 -9.68 18.84 -2.60
CA GLN A 207 -10.56 17.89 -1.95
C GLN A 207 -12.01 18.35 -2.04
N GLU A 208 -12.93 17.41 -2.28
CA GLU A 208 -14.36 17.67 -2.28
C GLU A 208 -15.14 16.59 -1.53
N LEU A 209 -16.17 17.05 -0.84
CA LEU A 209 -17.11 16.21 -0.10
C LEU A 209 -18.47 16.20 -0.78
N TYR A 210 -19.00 15.00 -1.03
CA TYR A 210 -20.39 14.81 -1.40
C TYR A 210 -21.10 14.10 -0.24
N VAL A 211 -22.08 14.78 0.34
CA VAL A 211 -22.97 14.18 1.34
C VAL A 211 -24.09 13.46 0.59
N VAL A 212 -24.12 12.13 0.68
CA VAL A 212 -24.96 11.30 -0.18
C VAL A 212 -25.81 10.34 0.63
N PRO A 213 -27.11 10.15 0.32
CA PRO A 213 -27.87 9.07 0.93
C PRO A 213 -27.29 7.72 0.52
N ALA A 214 -27.13 6.80 1.48
CA ALA A 214 -26.52 5.48 1.22
C ALA A 214 -27.19 4.72 0.05
N LYS A 215 -28.51 4.85 -0.09
CA LYS A 215 -29.30 4.23 -1.17
C LYS A 215 -28.90 4.70 -2.57
N TYR A 216 -28.50 5.95 -2.72
CA TYR A 216 -28.25 6.59 -4.01
C TYR A 216 -26.75 6.76 -4.31
N LYS A 217 -25.86 6.17 -3.49
CA LYS A 217 -24.40 6.33 -3.60
C LYS A 217 -23.86 5.99 -5.00
N ASP A 218 -24.41 4.95 -5.64
CA ASP A 218 -24.08 4.58 -7.02
C ASP A 218 -24.40 5.73 -8.01
N CYS A 219 -25.52 6.43 -7.81
CA CYS A 219 -25.94 7.55 -8.69
C CYS A 219 -24.98 8.74 -8.59
N TYR A 220 -24.57 9.08 -7.36
CA TYR A 220 -23.57 10.12 -7.14
C TYR A 220 -22.21 9.75 -7.74
N LEU A 221 -21.78 8.49 -7.65
CA LEU A 221 -20.55 8.06 -8.30
C LEU A 221 -20.63 8.28 -9.82
N ILE A 222 -21.70 7.84 -10.47
CA ILE A 222 -21.84 8.01 -11.93
C ILE A 222 -21.90 9.48 -12.33
N HIS A 223 -22.58 10.32 -11.54
CA HIS A 223 -22.59 11.76 -11.75
C HIS A 223 -21.18 12.36 -11.73
N VAL A 224 -20.38 11.99 -10.73
CA VAL A 224 -18.98 12.43 -10.62
C VAL A 224 -18.15 11.93 -11.80
N LEU A 225 -18.28 10.66 -12.17
CA LEU A 225 -17.53 10.08 -13.30
C LEU A 225 -17.88 10.75 -14.63
N ASN A 226 -19.15 11.14 -14.84
CA ASN A 226 -19.57 11.87 -16.04
C ASN A 226 -18.99 13.28 -16.14
N LYS A 227 -18.69 13.92 -15.00
CA LYS A 227 -18.03 15.24 -14.96
C LYS A 227 -16.53 15.17 -15.25
N MET A 228 -15.94 13.97 -15.26
CA MET A 228 -14.49 13.76 -15.41
C MET A 228 -14.16 12.77 -16.54
N PRO A 229 -14.62 13.03 -17.78
CA PRO A 229 -14.34 12.15 -18.90
C PRO A 229 -12.83 12.14 -19.21
N GLY A 230 -12.27 10.94 -19.40
CA GLY A 230 -10.87 10.77 -19.81
C GLY A 230 -9.84 10.83 -18.67
N SER A 231 -10.22 11.26 -17.47
CA SER A 231 -9.34 11.25 -16.30
C SER A 231 -8.97 9.81 -15.89
N MET A 232 -7.79 9.66 -15.32
CA MET A 232 -7.32 8.44 -14.65
C MET A 232 -7.83 8.42 -13.21
N ILE A 233 -8.80 7.56 -12.92
CA ILE A 233 -9.58 7.57 -11.69
C ILE A 233 -9.34 6.29 -10.89
N MET A 234 -9.00 6.43 -9.61
CA MET A 234 -9.01 5.34 -8.64
C MET A 234 -10.22 5.44 -7.72
N VAL A 235 -11.04 4.38 -7.68
CA VAL A 235 -12.24 4.31 -6.84
C VAL A 235 -12.01 3.31 -5.71
N PHE A 236 -12.06 3.80 -4.47
CA PHE A 236 -11.86 3.00 -3.27
C PHE A 236 -13.17 2.50 -2.69
N VAL A 237 -13.26 1.18 -2.51
CA VAL A 237 -14.39 0.49 -1.89
C VAL A 237 -13.91 -0.40 -0.74
N ARG A 238 -14.80 -0.74 0.18
CA ARG A 238 -14.45 -1.45 1.41
C ARG A 238 -14.17 -2.95 1.18
N THR A 239 -14.98 -3.62 0.36
CA THR A 239 -14.92 -5.08 0.23
C THR A 239 -14.45 -5.55 -1.14
N CYS A 240 -13.85 -6.75 -1.19
CA CYS A 240 -13.45 -7.38 -2.45
C CYS A 240 -14.63 -7.66 -3.36
N GLU A 241 -15.80 -7.97 -2.81
CA GLU A 241 -17.02 -8.19 -3.57
C GLU A 241 -17.52 -6.90 -4.23
N SER A 242 -17.53 -5.80 -3.46
CA SER A 242 -17.87 -4.47 -3.95
C SER A 242 -16.98 -4.04 -5.11
N THR A 243 -15.68 -4.38 -5.10
CA THR A 243 -14.80 -4.04 -6.24
C THR A 243 -15.28 -4.65 -7.55
N ARG A 244 -15.73 -5.91 -7.51
CA ARG A 244 -16.18 -6.65 -8.69
C ARG A 244 -17.55 -6.16 -9.14
N LEU A 245 -18.47 -6.01 -8.19
CA LEU A 245 -19.82 -5.54 -8.45
C LEU A 245 -19.79 -4.16 -9.11
N LEU A 246 -19.04 -3.23 -8.52
CA LEU A 246 -18.94 -1.86 -9.03
C LEU A 246 -18.28 -1.82 -10.40
N ALA A 247 -17.18 -2.56 -10.61
CA ALA A 247 -16.53 -2.62 -11.93
C ALA A 247 -17.39 -3.27 -13.02
N LEU A 248 -18.25 -4.24 -12.66
CA LEU A 248 -19.24 -4.81 -13.60
C LEU A 248 -20.33 -3.79 -13.94
N MET A 249 -20.91 -3.15 -12.93
CA MET A 249 -21.93 -2.11 -13.11
C MET A 249 -21.41 -0.96 -14.00
N LEU A 250 -20.20 -0.48 -13.72
CA LEU A 250 -19.56 0.57 -14.52
C LEU A 250 -19.36 0.15 -15.98
N ARG A 251 -18.94 -1.10 -16.23
CA ARG A 251 -18.81 -1.62 -17.60
C ARG A 251 -20.14 -1.75 -18.33
N ASN A 252 -21.21 -2.16 -17.63
CA ASN A 252 -22.57 -2.17 -18.19
C ASN A 252 -23.02 -0.76 -18.61
N LEU A 253 -22.59 0.24 -17.85
CA LEU A 253 -22.82 1.66 -18.12
C LEU A 253 -21.85 2.27 -19.15
N ARG A 254 -21.00 1.45 -19.81
CA ARG A 254 -19.99 1.82 -20.83
C ARG A 254 -18.76 2.55 -20.30
N PHE A 255 -18.53 2.57 -19.00
CA PHE A 255 -17.25 3.03 -18.43
C PHE A 255 -16.17 1.96 -18.58
N LYS A 256 -14.93 2.40 -18.86
CA LYS A 256 -13.76 1.50 -18.93
C LYS A 256 -13.20 1.24 -17.53
N ALA A 257 -13.93 0.45 -16.76
CA ALA A 257 -13.59 0.11 -15.39
C ALA A 257 -12.95 -1.28 -15.25
N ILE A 258 -11.96 -1.38 -14.36
CA ILE A 258 -11.33 -2.65 -13.97
C ILE A 258 -11.23 -2.74 -12.44
N SER A 259 -11.44 -3.93 -11.88
CA SER A 259 -11.32 -4.18 -10.44
C SER A 259 -9.96 -4.76 -10.08
N ILE A 260 -9.39 -4.34 -8.95
CA ILE A 260 -8.26 -4.99 -8.29
C ILE A 260 -8.64 -5.32 -6.84
N SER A 261 -8.53 -6.60 -6.47
CA SER A 261 -8.84 -7.05 -5.12
C SER A 261 -7.85 -8.09 -4.60
N GLY A 262 -7.81 -8.24 -3.27
CA GLY A 262 -6.94 -9.19 -2.56
C GLY A 262 -7.05 -10.63 -3.08
N GLN A 263 -8.23 -11.02 -3.55
CA GLN A 263 -8.56 -12.38 -4.03
C GLN A 263 -8.14 -12.67 -5.49
N MET A 264 -7.63 -11.69 -6.24
CA MET A 264 -7.17 -11.92 -7.61
C MET A 264 -5.83 -12.67 -7.62
N SER A 265 -5.63 -13.55 -8.61
CA SER A 265 -4.30 -14.12 -8.88
C SER A 265 -3.33 -13.02 -9.31
N GLN A 266 -2.04 -13.25 -9.08
CA GLN A 266 -1.00 -12.24 -9.36
C GLN A 266 -0.99 -11.81 -10.83
N ASP A 267 -1.10 -12.77 -11.76
CA ASP A 267 -1.12 -12.48 -13.20
C ASP A 267 -2.32 -11.61 -13.59
N LYS A 268 -3.50 -11.88 -13.01
CA LYS A 268 -4.69 -11.06 -13.25
C LYS A 268 -4.54 -9.66 -12.65
N ARG A 269 -3.90 -9.53 -11.48
CA ARG A 269 -3.62 -8.24 -10.85
C ARG A 269 -2.63 -7.43 -11.69
N LEU A 270 -1.53 -8.03 -12.14
CA LEU A 270 -0.54 -7.39 -13.01
C LEU A 270 -1.16 -7.01 -14.36
N GLY A 271 -1.97 -7.87 -14.96
CA GLY A 271 -2.71 -7.57 -16.19
C GLY A 271 -3.67 -6.40 -16.01
N ALA A 272 -4.38 -6.34 -14.88
CA ALA A 272 -5.27 -5.22 -14.56
C ALA A 272 -4.53 -3.90 -14.38
N LEU A 273 -3.38 -3.92 -13.69
CA LEU A 273 -2.52 -2.76 -13.53
C LEU A 273 -1.92 -2.29 -14.84
N ASN A 274 -1.52 -3.23 -15.71
CA ASN A 274 -0.97 -2.89 -17.00
C ASN A 274 -2.02 -2.17 -17.85
N ARG A 275 -3.24 -2.71 -17.93
CA ARG A 275 -4.37 -2.06 -18.63
C ARG A 275 -4.72 -0.67 -18.09
N PHE A 276 -4.54 -0.45 -16.79
CA PHE A 276 -4.72 0.88 -16.22
C PHE A 276 -3.57 1.81 -16.62
N ARG A 277 -2.31 1.36 -16.50
CA ARG A 277 -1.12 2.15 -16.88
C ARG A 277 -1.09 2.51 -18.36
N THR A 278 -1.53 1.60 -19.24
CA THR A 278 -1.63 1.83 -20.71
C THR A 278 -2.85 2.65 -21.10
N ARG A 279 -3.70 3.06 -20.13
CA ARG A 279 -4.97 3.78 -20.35
C ARG A 279 -6.03 3.00 -21.14
N ASP A 280 -5.87 1.68 -21.30
CA ASP A 280 -6.92 0.82 -21.86
C ASP A 280 -8.19 0.86 -20.99
N CYS A 281 -7.99 0.98 -19.67
CA CYS A 281 -9.02 1.31 -18.70
C CYS A 281 -8.58 2.55 -17.92
N ASN A 282 -9.47 3.52 -17.76
CA ASN A 282 -9.18 4.75 -17.02
C ASN A 282 -9.83 4.79 -15.63
N ILE A 283 -10.61 3.77 -15.25
CA ILE A 283 -11.19 3.64 -13.91
C ILE A 283 -10.70 2.35 -13.25
N LEU A 284 -10.01 2.48 -12.11
CA LEU A 284 -9.54 1.37 -11.30
C LEU A 284 -10.30 1.31 -9.97
N VAL A 285 -11.10 0.26 -9.78
CA VAL A 285 -11.83 0.01 -8.54
C VAL A 285 -11.02 -0.91 -7.64
N CYS A 286 -10.71 -0.48 -6.41
CA CYS A 286 -9.84 -1.25 -5.51
C CYS A 286 -10.22 -1.15 -4.04
N THR A 287 -9.72 -2.09 -3.23
CA THR A 287 -9.73 -1.99 -1.76
C THR A 287 -8.40 -1.44 -1.26
N ASP A 288 -8.38 -0.98 -0.01
CA ASP A 288 -7.15 -0.51 0.66
C ASP A 288 -6.01 -1.53 0.54
N VAL A 289 -6.28 -2.78 0.93
CA VAL A 289 -5.30 -3.87 0.90
C VAL A 289 -4.76 -4.10 -0.52
N ALA A 290 -5.61 -3.99 -1.53
CA ALA A 290 -5.22 -4.29 -2.90
C ALA A 290 -4.48 -3.12 -3.58
N SER A 291 -4.56 -1.91 -3.02
CA SER A 291 -3.89 -0.70 -3.52
C SER A 291 -2.55 -0.39 -2.85
N ARG A 292 -2.33 -0.90 -1.63
CA ARG A 292 -1.09 -0.66 -0.86
C ARG A 292 0.11 -1.31 -1.54
N GLY A 293 1.26 -0.64 -1.47
CA GLY A 293 2.47 -1.07 -2.17
C GLY A 293 2.40 -1.07 -3.70
N LEU A 294 1.30 -0.61 -4.32
CA LEU A 294 1.26 -0.39 -5.76
C LEU A 294 1.65 1.06 -6.06
N ASP A 295 2.85 1.26 -6.60
CA ASP A 295 3.19 2.50 -7.28
C ASP A 295 2.38 2.62 -8.58
N ILE A 296 1.29 3.36 -8.51
CA ILE A 296 0.41 3.69 -9.63
C ILE A 296 0.62 5.18 -9.88
N GLN A 297 1.40 5.48 -10.92
CA GLN A 297 1.68 6.85 -11.34
C GLN A 297 0.58 7.35 -12.28
N GLY A 298 0.41 8.67 -12.36
CA GLY A 298 -0.54 9.31 -13.29
C GLY A 298 -2.01 9.12 -12.92
N VAL A 299 -2.34 9.14 -11.63
CA VAL A 299 -3.73 9.14 -11.14
C VAL A 299 -4.17 10.60 -10.97
N ASP A 300 -5.13 11.03 -11.79
CA ASP A 300 -5.66 12.39 -11.76
C ASP A 300 -6.65 12.56 -10.59
N VAL A 301 -7.47 11.53 -10.34
CA VAL A 301 -8.58 11.60 -9.38
C VAL A 301 -8.64 10.36 -8.50
N VAL A 302 -8.79 10.59 -7.19
CA VAL A 302 -9.10 9.56 -6.20
C VAL A 302 -10.53 9.77 -5.72
N ILE A 303 -11.36 8.73 -5.80
CA ILE A 303 -12.73 8.74 -5.29
C ILE A 303 -12.84 7.74 -4.14
N ASN A 304 -13.10 8.24 -2.94
CA ASN A 304 -13.54 7.43 -1.81
C ASN A 304 -15.02 7.12 -1.99
N TYR A 305 -15.33 6.02 -2.70
CA TYR A 305 -16.71 5.55 -2.81
C TYR A 305 -17.20 5.08 -1.44
N ASP A 306 -16.42 4.28 -0.72
CA ASP A 306 -16.65 4.00 0.70
C ASP A 306 -15.68 4.83 1.53
N PHE A 307 -16.18 5.65 2.46
CA PHE A 307 -15.28 6.44 3.29
C PHE A 307 -14.45 5.52 4.20
N PRO A 308 -13.13 5.76 4.34
CA PRO A 308 -12.26 4.92 5.15
C PRO A 308 -12.65 5.00 6.64
N LEU A 309 -12.50 3.87 7.35
CA LEU A 309 -12.83 3.78 8.78
C LEU A 309 -11.73 4.36 9.68
N ASN A 310 -10.56 4.68 9.12
CA ASN A 310 -9.47 5.33 9.83
C ASN A 310 -8.91 6.48 8.98
N SER A 311 -8.50 7.56 9.64
CA SER A 311 -8.01 8.78 8.98
C SER A 311 -6.69 8.56 8.23
N LYS A 312 -5.92 7.54 8.59
CA LYS A 312 -4.65 7.23 7.95
C LYS A 312 -4.84 6.64 6.55
N ASP A 313 -5.81 5.74 6.41
CA ASP A 313 -6.19 5.13 5.14
C ASP A 313 -6.72 6.23 4.20
N TYR A 314 -7.42 7.23 4.72
CA TYR A 314 -7.75 8.42 3.95
C TYR A 314 -6.52 9.07 3.33
N VAL A 315 -5.51 9.43 4.15
CA VAL A 315 -4.27 10.04 3.68
C VAL A 315 -3.56 9.16 2.66
N HIS A 316 -3.51 7.84 2.89
CA HIS A 316 -2.89 6.88 1.96
C HIS A 316 -3.62 6.78 0.62
N ARG A 317 -4.96 6.90 0.61
CA ARG A 317 -5.78 6.88 -0.59
C ARG A 317 -5.58 8.14 -1.40
N VAL A 318 -5.74 9.31 -0.78
CA VAL A 318 -5.60 10.59 -1.49
C VAL A 318 -4.16 10.86 -1.92
N GLY A 319 -3.17 10.33 -1.19
CA GLY A 319 -1.76 10.30 -1.61
C GLY A 319 -1.47 9.38 -2.80
N ARG A 320 -2.47 8.75 -3.42
CA ARG A 320 -2.33 8.09 -4.75
C ARG A 320 -2.39 9.09 -5.89
N THR A 321 -2.95 10.28 -5.67
CA THR A 321 -2.85 11.43 -6.58
C THR A 321 -1.87 12.47 -6.02
N ALA A 322 -1.72 13.61 -6.69
CA ALA A 322 -0.85 14.73 -6.29
C ALA A 322 0.61 14.33 -5.98
N ARG A 323 1.14 13.32 -6.69
CA ARG A 323 2.53 12.87 -6.52
C ARG A 323 3.50 13.73 -7.34
N ALA A 324 4.74 13.85 -6.87
CA ALA A 324 5.84 14.50 -7.58
C ALA A 324 5.56 15.96 -8.03
N GLY A 325 4.85 16.73 -7.21
CA GLY A 325 4.58 18.16 -7.47
C GLY A 325 3.40 18.43 -8.41
N GLN A 326 2.69 17.39 -8.89
CA GLN A 326 1.46 17.58 -9.65
C GLN A 326 0.28 17.94 -8.73
N SER A 327 -0.71 18.66 -9.27
CA SER A 327 -2.01 18.83 -8.62
C SER A 327 -2.81 17.53 -8.71
N GLY A 328 -3.48 17.17 -7.62
CA GLY A 328 -4.36 16.00 -7.58
C GLY A 328 -5.75 16.37 -7.10
N TYR A 329 -6.71 15.49 -7.38
CA TYR A 329 -8.10 15.68 -6.98
C TYR A 329 -8.62 14.51 -6.17
N ALA A 330 -9.22 14.77 -5.02
CA ALA A 330 -9.78 13.75 -4.13
C ALA A 330 -11.25 14.04 -3.82
N ILE A 331 -12.12 13.08 -4.09
CA ILE A 331 -13.56 13.18 -3.87
C ILE A 331 -13.98 12.15 -2.84
N SER A 332 -14.78 12.55 -1.87
CA SER A 332 -15.31 11.66 -0.84
C SER A 332 -16.83 11.60 -0.87
N LEU A 333 -17.38 10.41 -1.08
CA LEU A 333 -18.81 10.14 -0.98
C LEU A 333 -19.12 9.67 0.45
N VAL A 334 -19.71 10.54 1.26
CA VAL A 334 -19.97 10.26 2.69
C VAL A 334 -21.47 10.11 2.90
N ASN A 335 -21.89 8.95 3.40
CA ASN A 335 -23.29 8.71 3.77
C ASN A 335 -23.54 8.90 5.27
N GLN A 336 -24.80 8.73 5.69
CA GLN A 336 -25.21 8.93 7.07
C GLN A 336 -24.49 8.04 8.10
N PHE A 337 -23.93 6.90 7.69
CA PHE A 337 -23.21 5.96 8.55
C PHE A 337 -21.70 6.24 8.61
N GLU A 338 -21.20 7.13 7.75
CA GLU A 338 -19.77 7.41 7.58
C GLU A 338 -19.37 8.79 8.12
N GLY A 339 -20.34 9.61 8.53
CA GLY A 339 -20.12 10.99 8.96
C GLY A 339 -19.19 11.13 10.17
N GLU A 340 -19.20 10.20 11.12
CA GLU A 340 -18.28 10.22 12.27
C GLU A 340 -16.82 9.99 11.86
N PHE A 341 -16.57 9.01 11.00
CA PHE A 341 -15.23 8.74 10.47
C PHE A 341 -14.69 9.91 9.65
N PHE A 342 -15.58 10.58 8.90
CA PHE A 342 -15.23 11.81 8.18
C PHE A 342 -14.79 12.92 9.13
N LYS A 343 -15.56 13.21 10.19
CA LYS A 343 -15.21 14.23 11.20
C LYS A 343 -13.89 13.93 11.89
N LEU A 344 -13.64 12.66 12.24
CA LEU A 344 -12.37 12.23 12.81
C LEU A 344 -11.18 12.47 11.86
N THR A 345 -11.41 12.31 10.55
CA THR A 345 -10.40 12.56 9.53
C THR A 345 -10.15 14.06 9.37
N GLU A 346 -11.21 14.86 9.27
CA GLU A 346 -11.14 16.33 9.18
C GLU A 346 -10.39 16.93 10.38
N HIS A 347 -10.65 16.43 11.60
CA HIS A 347 -9.93 16.86 12.80
C HIS A 347 -8.44 16.54 12.75
N LEU A 348 -8.07 15.35 12.26
CA LEU A 348 -6.66 14.95 12.12
C LEU A 348 -5.91 15.77 11.07
N LEU A 349 -6.61 16.24 10.03
CA LEU A 349 -6.05 17.07 8.96
C LEU A 349 -5.88 18.56 9.35
N GLY A 350 -6.04 18.90 10.64
CA GLY A 350 -5.89 20.27 11.13
C GLY A 350 -7.21 21.05 11.24
N GLY A 351 -8.35 20.40 11.01
CA GLY A 351 -9.68 21.00 11.19
C GLY A 351 -10.14 21.92 10.05
N GLU A 352 -9.37 22.02 8.96
CA GLU A 352 -9.83 22.72 7.75
C GLU A 352 -11.01 21.99 7.13
N LYS A 353 -12.08 22.74 6.83
CA LYS A 353 -13.30 22.15 6.30
C LYS A 353 -13.12 21.78 4.83
N ILE A 354 -13.30 20.49 4.52
CA ILE A 354 -13.36 20.03 3.13
C ILE A 354 -14.66 20.59 2.52
N PRO A 355 -14.58 21.32 1.39
CA PRO A 355 -15.76 21.91 0.76
C PRO A 355 -16.82 20.85 0.41
N ALA A 356 -18.03 21.04 0.93
CA ALA A 356 -19.17 20.19 0.58
C ALA A 356 -19.81 20.68 -0.72
N LEU A 357 -19.83 19.83 -1.74
CA LEU A 357 -20.51 20.12 -2.99
C LEU A 357 -22.00 19.79 -2.86
N LYS A 358 -22.84 20.79 -3.12
CA LYS A 358 -24.28 20.58 -3.32
C LYS A 358 -24.52 20.13 -4.74
N VAL A 359 -25.28 19.06 -4.88
CA VAL A 359 -25.75 18.54 -6.17
C VAL A 359 -27.26 18.58 -6.16
N ASP A 360 -27.84 18.94 -7.30
CA ASP A 360 -29.27 18.85 -7.50
C ASP A 360 -29.73 17.39 -7.40
N ALA A 361 -30.68 17.13 -6.51
CA ALA A 361 -31.21 15.79 -6.31
C ALA A 361 -31.91 15.28 -7.57
N ASP A 362 -32.53 16.17 -8.35
CA ASP A 362 -33.27 15.80 -9.57
C ASP A 362 -32.30 15.30 -10.65
N GLU A 363 -31.14 15.94 -10.81
CA GLU A 363 -30.06 15.45 -11.68
C GLU A 363 -29.61 14.03 -11.32
N ILE A 364 -29.50 13.74 -10.01
CA ILE A 364 -29.11 12.41 -9.54
C ILE A 364 -30.23 11.39 -9.78
N MET A 365 -31.49 11.77 -9.56
CA MET A 365 -32.63 10.86 -9.69
C MET A 365 -32.86 10.43 -11.15
N ILE A 366 -32.56 11.28 -12.13
CA ILE A 366 -32.63 10.91 -13.56
C ILE A 366 -31.76 9.69 -13.88
N LEU A 367 -30.64 9.51 -13.18
CA LEU A 367 -29.73 8.38 -13.39
C LEU A 367 -30.20 7.08 -12.71
N HIS A 368 -31.14 7.17 -11.76
CA HIS A 368 -31.43 6.10 -10.81
C HIS A 368 -31.88 4.80 -11.47
N GLU A 369 -32.86 4.85 -12.38
CA GLU A 369 -33.43 3.65 -13.02
C GLU A 369 -32.37 2.88 -13.82
N ARG A 370 -31.64 3.59 -14.69
CA ARG A 370 -30.57 3.02 -15.50
C ARG A 370 -29.46 2.38 -14.66
N ILE A 371 -29.09 3.02 -13.55
CA ILE A 371 -28.04 2.52 -12.64
C ILE A 371 -28.54 1.31 -11.86
N TYR A 372 -29.77 1.35 -11.37
CA TYR A 372 -30.41 0.25 -10.67
C TYR A 372 -30.46 -1.01 -11.54
N ASP A 373 -30.88 -0.88 -12.80
CA ASP A 373 -30.90 -2.00 -13.74
C ASP A 373 -29.51 -2.53 -14.03
N SER A 374 -28.54 -1.63 -14.25
CA SER A 374 -27.14 -2.01 -14.48
C SER A 374 -26.53 -2.78 -13.30
N LYS A 375 -26.88 -2.38 -12.07
CA LYS A 375 -26.48 -3.04 -10.83
C LYS A 375 -27.14 -4.41 -10.69
N ARG A 376 -28.43 -4.53 -11.01
CA ARG A 376 -29.14 -5.83 -11.03
C ARG A 376 -28.52 -6.80 -12.01
N ILE A 377 -28.18 -6.34 -13.22
CA ILE A 377 -27.48 -7.17 -14.22
C ILE A 377 -26.13 -7.62 -13.68
N ALA A 378 -25.35 -6.71 -13.10
CA ALA A 378 -24.04 -7.03 -12.52
C ALA A 378 -24.13 -8.10 -11.40
N LEU A 379 -25.13 -7.99 -10.51
CA LEU A 379 -25.40 -8.99 -9.47
C LEU A 379 -25.75 -10.36 -10.06
N LYS A 380 -26.62 -10.41 -11.08
CA LYS A 380 -26.95 -11.66 -11.78
C LYS A 380 -25.70 -12.31 -12.39
N THR A 381 -24.87 -11.53 -13.08
CA THR A 381 -23.62 -12.03 -13.66
C THR A 381 -22.65 -12.57 -12.60
N MET A 382 -22.57 -11.95 -11.42
CA MET A 382 -21.76 -12.45 -10.31
C MET A 382 -22.27 -13.79 -9.76
N ASN A 383 -23.58 -13.98 -9.73
CA ASN A 383 -24.20 -15.24 -9.28
C ASN A 383 -24.03 -16.36 -10.31
N GLU A 384 -24.24 -16.07 -11.60
CA GLU A 384 -24.13 -17.03 -12.71
C GLU A 384 -22.70 -17.51 -12.96
N SER A 385 -21.70 -16.66 -12.72
CA SER A 385 -20.27 -17.02 -12.84
C SER A 385 -19.77 -18.01 -11.77
N GLY A 386 -20.67 -18.51 -10.91
CA GLY A 386 -20.42 -19.69 -10.06
C GLY A 386 -19.63 -19.39 -8.79
N TYR A 387 -19.65 -18.16 -8.29
CA TYR A 387 -18.96 -17.79 -7.04
C TYR A 387 -19.55 -18.54 -5.83
N HIS A 388 -20.88 -18.62 -5.71
CA HIS A 388 -21.53 -19.45 -4.67
C HIS A 388 -21.39 -20.95 -4.92
N LYS A 389 -21.37 -21.41 -6.18
CA LYS A 389 -21.21 -22.83 -6.51
C LYS A 389 -19.80 -23.34 -6.19
N ARG A 390 -18.77 -22.50 -6.36
CA ARG A 390 -17.38 -22.82 -5.97
C ARG A 390 -17.16 -22.70 -4.47
N MET A 391 -17.77 -21.73 -3.79
CA MET A 391 -17.63 -21.62 -2.33
C MET A 391 -18.32 -22.79 -1.62
N ARG A 392 -19.50 -23.21 -2.09
CA ARG A 392 -20.21 -24.36 -1.57
C ARG A 392 -19.47 -25.67 -1.82
N ARG A 393 -18.95 -25.89 -3.04
CA ARG A 393 -18.05 -27.04 -3.30
C ARG A 393 -16.82 -27.04 -2.41
N ARG A 394 -16.19 -25.89 -2.18
CA ARG A 394 -14.99 -25.82 -1.35
C ARG A 394 -15.27 -26.08 0.13
N MET A 395 -16.46 -25.70 0.62
CA MET A 395 -16.90 -26.05 1.97
C MET A 395 -17.29 -27.52 2.07
N GLU A 396 -17.91 -28.10 1.04
CA GLU A 396 -18.22 -29.53 0.94
C GLU A 396 -16.92 -30.37 0.85
N ASP A 397 -15.93 -29.93 0.07
CA ASP A 397 -14.60 -30.56 -0.05
C ASP A 397 -13.80 -30.46 1.28
N ASP A 398 -13.86 -29.31 1.98
CA ASP A 398 -13.21 -29.12 3.29
C ASP A 398 -13.90 -29.94 4.41
N GLU A 399 -15.22 -30.20 4.31
CA GLU A 399 -15.96 -31.07 5.24
C GLU A 399 -15.64 -32.56 5.01
N GLU A 400 -15.51 -33.01 3.75
CA GLU A 400 -15.11 -34.37 3.40
C GLU A 400 -13.66 -34.70 3.84
N GLU A 401 -12.72 -33.76 3.70
CA GLU A 401 -11.33 -33.95 4.19
C GLU A 401 -11.25 -34.08 5.73
N VAL A 402 -12.13 -33.38 6.46
CA VAL A 402 -12.19 -33.44 7.94
C VAL A 402 -12.83 -34.74 8.43
N GLU A 403 -13.82 -35.27 7.71
CA GLU A 403 -14.42 -36.57 8.00
C GLU A 403 -13.45 -37.73 7.69
N GLU A 404 -12.73 -37.70 6.56
CA GLU A 404 -11.72 -38.72 6.23
C GLU A 404 -10.57 -38.75 7.26
N ALA A 405 -10.14 -37.57 7.75
CA ALA A 405 -9.14 -37.47 8.82
C ALA A 405 -9.64 -38.02 10.18
N HIS A 406 -10.93 -37.90 10.47
CA HIS A 406 -11.56 -38.46 11.67
C HIS A 406 -11.75 -39.99 11.59
N VAL A 407 -12.02 -40.53 10.40
CA VAL A 407 -12.14 -41.98 10.18
C VAL A 407 -10.76 -42.66 10.20
N SER A 408 -9.73 -42.02 9.63
CA SER A 408 -8.35 -42.52 9.64
C SER A 408 -7.70 -42.53 11.02
N SER A 409 -8.08 -41.61 11.91
CA SER A 409 -7.56 -41.54 13.29
C SER A 409 -8.21 -42.57 14.22
N ARG A 410 -9.48 -42.94 13.99
CA ARG A 410 -10.17 -44.02 14.74
C ARG A 410 -9.69 -45.42 14.36
N SER A 411 -9.29 -45.64 13.12
CA SER A 411 -8.83 -46.94 12.62
C SER A 411 -7.37 -47.28 12.95
N ARG A 412 -6.61 -46.33 13.55
CA ARG A 412 -5.24 -46.58 14.06
C ARG A 412 -5.17 -46.83 15.57
N CYS A 413 -6.31 -46.90 16.25
CA CYS A 413 -6.38 -47.04 17.72
C CYS A 413 -7.02 -48.36 18.19
N CYS A 414 -7.08 -49.39 17.34
CA CYS A 414 -7.43 -50.76 17.73
C CYS A 414 -6.27 -51.72 17.45
#